data_AF-A0A954I0E3-F1
#
_entry.id   AF-A0A954I0E3-F1
#
_cell.length_a   1.000
_cell.length_b   1.000
_cell.length_c   1.000
_cell.angle_alpha   90.00
_cell.angle_beta   90.00
_cell.angle_gamma   90.00
#
_symmetry.space_group_name_H-M   'P 1'
#
loop_
_entity.id
_entity.type
_entity.pdbx_description
1 polymer ?
#
loop_
_entity_poly.entity_id
_entity_poly.type
_entity_poly.pdbx_seq_one_letter_code
_entity_poly.pdbx_strand_id
1 'polypeptide(L)'
;MSRIYNFSAGPAVLPEPVLKEAQEALWDLSGTGIGVAEHSHRGKAFDAVLKKAVADCRQLAGIPDNYHVLFLQGGASQQFSMAPMNLLSKDQTADYLITGAWSQKAVKEAKRH
;
A
#
# COMPACT_ATOMS: atom_id res chain seq x y z
N MET A 1 21.49 18.18 16.10
CA MET A 1 21.98 16.82 15.77
C MET A 1 21.69 16.56 14.31
N SER A 2 22.62 15.95 13.55
CA SER A 2 22.39 15.56 12.16
C SER A 2 21.54 14.29 12.09
N ARG A 3 20.72 14.16 11.03
CA ARG A 3 19.89 12.98 10.79
C ARG A 3 20.76 11.76 10.47
N ILE A 4 20.44 10.60 11.05
CA ILE A 4 21.18 9.35 10.84
C ILE A 4 20.89 8.77 9.44
N TYR A 5 21.92 8.23 8.78
CA TYR A 5 21.75 7.44 7.56
C TYR A 5 21.10 6.10 7.88
N ASN A 6 19.88 5.90 7.39
CA ASN A 6 19.13 4.66 7.57
C ASN A 6 19.18 3.82 6.29
N PHE A 7 19.91 2.69 6.35
CA PHE A 7 20.05 1.71 5.26
C PHE A 7 19.13 0.49 5.40
N SER A 8 18.04 0.60 6.18
CA SER A 8 17.08 -0.50 6.36
C SER A 8 16.43 -0.94 5.04
N ALA A 9 16.29 -2.25 4.86
CA ALA A 9 15.65 -2.85 3.69
C ALA A 9 14.11 -2.85 3.76
N GLY A 10 13.52 -2.55 4.93
CA GLY A 10 12.08 -2.55 5.14
C GLY A 10 11.68 -2.73 6.62
N PRO A 11 10.90 -1.79 7.22
CA PRO A 11 10.53 -0.47 6.70
C PRO A 11 11.76 0.38 6.35
N ALA A 12 11.66 1.22 5.32
CA ALA A 12 12.76 2.00 4.76
C ALA A 12 12.72 3.48 5.18
N VAL A 13 13.74 4.25 4.78
CA VAL A 13 13.82 5.70 5.05
C VAL A 13 12.69 6.45 4.33
N LEU A 14 12.02 7.37 5.04
CA LEU A 14 11.08 8.32 4.46
C LEU A 14 11.74 9.69 4.22
N PRO A 15 11.36 10.43 3.17
CA PRO A 15 11.79 11.80 2.97
C PRO A 15 11.44 12.69 4.16
N GLU A 16 12.35 13.59 4.54
CA GLU A 16 12.12 14.50 5.66
C GLU A 16 10.87 15.39 5.51
N PRO A 17 10.58 15.98 4.34
CA PRO A 17 9.37 16.79 4.17
C PRO A 17 8.08 16.00 4.48
N VAL A 18 8.02 14.73 4.07
CA VAL A 18 6.86 13.86 4.30
C VAL A 18 6.65 13.61 5.79
N LEU A 19 7.72 13.42 6.56
CA LEU A 19 7.62 13.23 8.01
C LEU A 19 7.12 14.48 8.73
N LYS A 20 7.56 15.67 8.29
CA LYS A 20 7.11 16.95 8.86
C LYS A 20 5.64 17.19 8.55
N GLU A 21 5.22 16.98 7.31
CA GLU A 21 3.81 17.09 6.91
C GLU A 21 2.94 16.09 7.66
N ALA A 22 3.38 14.83 7.81
CA ALA A 22 2.64 13.82 8.56
C ALA A 22 2.54 14.16 10.06
N GLN A 23 3.58 14.78 10.65
CA GLN A 23 3.56 15.25 12.02
C GLN A 23 2.49 16.34 12.21
N GLU A 24 2.42 17.31 11.30
CA GLU A 24 1.40 18.36 11.30
C GLU A 24 0.00 17.76 11.11
N ALA A 25 -0.17 16.88 10.12
CA ALA A 25 -1.45 16.24 9.81
C ALA A 25 -1.96 15.30 10.91
N LEU A 26 -1.06 14.76 11.75
CA LEU A 26 -1.46 13.96 12.91
C LEU A 26 -2.17 14.80 13.97
N TRP A 27 -1.83 16.09 14.07
CA TRP A 27 -2.47 17.04 14.97
C TRP A 27 -3.68 17.74 14.33
N ASP A 28 -3.50 18.26 13.11
CA ASP A 28 -4.55 18.91 12.33
C ASP A 28 -4.37 18.59 10.85
N LEU A 29 -5.29 17.79 10.30
CA LEU A 29 -5.29 17.49 8.87
C LEU A 29 -5.72 18.74 8.10
N SER A 30 -4.76 19.51 7.61
CA SER A 30 -4.98 20.63 6.68
C SER A 30 -5.96 21.69 7.18
N GLY A 31 -5.94 22.02 8.47
CA GLY A 31 -6.79 23.07 9.06
C GLY A 31 -8.24 22.63 9.28
N THR A 32 -8.49 21.33 9.37
CA THR A 32 -9.81 20.79 9.71
C THR A 32 -10.11 20.88 11.20
N GLY A 33 -9.11 21.19 12.02
CA GLY A 33 -9.21 21.36 13.47
C GLY A 33 -9.10 20.06 14.27
N ILE A 34 -8.92 18.91 13.59
CA ILE A 34 -8.65 17.59 14.20
C ILE A 34 -7.65 16.80 13.35
N GLY A 35 -6.99 15.82 13.95
CA GLY A 35 -5.95 15.03 13.32
C GLY A 35 -6.48 14.01 12.31
N VAL A 36 -5.62 13.59 11.37
CA VAL A 36 -5.96 12.58 10.35
C VAL A 36 -6.49 11.27 10.93
N ALA A 37 -6.04 10.90 12.13
CA ALA A 37 -6.46 9.68 12.82
C ALA A 37 -7.86 9.77 13.47
N GLU A 38 -8.42 10.97 13.58
CA GLU A 38 -9.73 11.23 14.20
C GLU A 38 -10.84 11.39 13.15
N HIS A 39 -10.48 11.66 11.89
CA HIS A 39 -11.42 11.79 10.80
C HIS A 39 -12.10 10.46 10.47
N SER A 40 -13.41 10.52 10.20
CA SER A 40 -14.11 9.38 9.61
C SER A 40 -13.55 9.08 8.23
N HIS A 41 -13.29 7.81 7.93
CA HIS A 41 -12.89 7.35 6.59
C HIS A 41 -13.96 7.61 5.50
N ARG A 42 -15.19 7.94 5.90
CA ARG A 42 -16.29 8.36 4.99
C ARG A 42 -16.48 9.88 4.92
N GLY A 43 -15.72 10.63 5.72
CA GLY A 43 -15.77 12.09 5.76
C GLY A 43 -15.06 12.71 4.56
N LYS A 44 -15.49 13.91 4.16
CA LYS A 44 -14.94 14.65 3.00
C LYS A 44 -13.43 14.89 3.11
N ALA A 45 -12.93 15.13 4.33
CA ALA A 45 -11.50 15.36 4.56
C ALA A 45 -10.67 14.11 4.19
N PHE A 46 -11.04 12.94 4.70
CA PHE A 46 -10.33 11.69 4.38
C PHE A 46 -10.56 11.24 2.93
N ASP A 47 -11.78 11.42 2.39
CA ASP A 47 -12.06 11.13 0.98
C ASP A 47 -11.15 11.93 0.03
N ALA A 48 -10.85 13.20 0.35
CA ALA A 48 -9.89 14.00 -0.40
C ALA A 48 -8.47 13.42 -0.35
N VAL A 49 -8.02 12.95 0.83
CA VAL A 49 -6.71 12.28 0.98
C VAL A 49 -6.66 11.02 0.12
N LEU A 50 -7.69 10.18 0.18
CA LEU A 50 -7.77 8.93 -0.57
C LEU A 50 -7.78 9.18 -2.09
N LYS A 51 -8.61 10.12 -2.56
CA LYS A 51 -8.68 10.50 -3.98
C LYS A 51 -7.35 11.02 -4.49
N LYS A 52 -6.68 11.87 -3.71
CA LYS A 52 -5.35 12.36 -4.06
C LYS A 52 -4.34 11.22 -4.14
N ALA A 53 -4.31 10.30 -3.17
CA ALA A 53 -3.43 9.15 -3.18
C ALA A 53 -3.64 8.25 -4.42
N VAL A 54 -4.91 8.00 -4.81
CA VAL A 54 -5.21 7.26 -6.05
C VAL A 54 -4.70 8.02 -7.28
N ALA A 55 -4.97 9.33 -7.38
CA ALA A 55 -4.55 10.15 -8.51
C ALA A 55 -3.01 10.19 -8.64
N ASP A 56 -2.30 10.38 -7.53
CA ASP A 56 -0.84 10.38 -7.49
C ASP A 56 -0.27 9.02 -7.93
N CYS A 57 -0.84 7.90 -7.45
CA CYS A 57 -0.44 6.55 -7.90
C CYS A 57 -0.62 6.37 -9.40
N ARG A 58 -1.76 6.81 -9.95
CA ARG A 58 -2.04 6.72 -11.39
C ARG A 58 -1.06 7.54 -12.20
N GLN A 59 -0.82 8.78 -11.79
CA GLN A 59 0.10 9.68 -12.47
C GLN A 59 1.54 9.14 -12.45
N LEU A 60 2.02 8.70 -11.28
CA LEU A 60 3.40 8.25 -11.11
C LEU A 60 3.70 6.95 -11.85
N ALA A 61 2.79 5.98 -11.79
CA ALA A 61 2.99 4.66 -12.38
C ALA A 61 2.35 4.49 -13.77
N GLY A 62 1.71 5.53 -14.32
CA GLY A 62 1.04 5.49 -15.63
C GLY A 62 -0.14 4.52 -15.69
N ILE A 63 -0.92 4.40 -14.60
CA ILE A 63 -2.00 3.41 -14.49
C ILE A 63 -3.24 3.89 -15.27
N PRO A 64 -3.68 3.16 -16.33
CA PRO A 64 -4.82 3.56 -17.15
C PRO A 64 -6.16 3.37 -16.43
N ASP A 65 -7.20 4.02 -16.95
CA ASP A 65 -8.52 4.09 -16.29
C ASP A 65 -9.25 2.74 -16.19
N ASN A 66 -8.86 1.76 -17.02
CA ASN A 66 -9.40 0.40 -16.98
C ASN A 66 -8.78 -0.49 -15.89
N TYR A 67 -7.96 0.06 -15.00
CA TYR A 67 -7.44 -0.62 -13.81
C TYR A 67 -7.94 0.07 -12.54
N HIS A 68 -8.09 -0.68 -11.45
CA HIS A 68 -8.42 -0.13 -10.12
C HIS A 68 -7.18 -0.07 -9.23
N VAL A 69 -7.06 0.99 -8.43
CA VAL A 69 -6.06 1.12 -7.35
C VAL A 69 -6.73 0.76 -6.03
N LEU A 70 -6.20 -0.23 -5.31
CA LEU A 70 -6.73 -0.74 -4.05
C LEU A 70 -5.73 -0.52 -2.92
N PHE A 71 -6.19 0.01 -1.78
CA PHE A 71 -5.41 0.10 -0.54
C PHE A 71 -5.90 -0.98 0.44
N LEU A 72 -5.13 -2.06 0.59
CA LEU A 72 -5.49 -3.23 1.38
C LEU A 72 -4.52 -3.44 2.56
N GLN A 73 -5.04 -4.01 3.64
CA GLN A 73 -4.23 -4.42 4.79
C GLN A 73 -3.56 -5.79 4.58
N GLY A 74 -2.73 -6.22 5.54
CA GLY A 74 -2.06 -7.53 5.58
C GLY A 74 -0.80 -7.67 4.71
N GLY A 75 -0.47 -6.64 3.94
CA GLY A 75 0.76 -6.55 3.16
C GLY A 75 0.85 -7.59 2.02
N ALA A 76 2.02 -7.63 1.37
CA ALA A 76 2.24 -8.51 0.22
C ALA A 76 2.05 -10.00 0.57
N SER A 77 2.38 -10.40 1.79
CA SER A 77 2.23 -11.79 2.25
C SER A 77 0.78 -12.27 2.20
N GLN A 78 -0.20 -11.44 2.58
CA GLN A 78 -1.61 -11.82 2.47
C GLN A 78 -2.05 -11.94 1.00
N GLN A 79 -1.49 -11.11 0.13
CA GLN A 79 -1.80 -11.15 -1.31
C GLN A 79 -1.30 -12.44 -1.99
N PHE A 80 -0.28 -13.10 -1.44
CA PHE A 80 0.15 -14.42 -1.94
C PHE A 80 -0.97 -15.47 -1.87
N SER A 81 -1.88 -15.37 -0.90
CA SER A 81 -3.06 -16.22 -0.79
C SER A 81 -4.27 -15.61 -1.51
N MET A 82 -4.50 -14.30 -1.39
CA MET A 82 -5.68 -13.67 -1.99
C MET A 82 -5.71 -13.75 -3.51
N ALA A 83 -4.56 -13.67 -4.19
CA ALA A 83 -4.51 -13.79 -5.65
C ALA A 83 -5.06 -15.14 -6.15
N PRO A 84 -4.53 -16.32 -5.74
CA PRO A 84 -5.10 -17.60 -6.15
C PRO A 84 -6.53 -17.82 -5.65
N MET A 85 -6.89 -17.39 -4.43
CA MET A 85 -8.27 -17.51 -3.94
C MET A 85 -9.32 -16.84 -4.84
N ASN A 86 -8.95 -15.75 -5.53
CA ASN A 86 -9.87 -15.00 -6.39
C ASN A 86 -9.73 -15.35 -7.88
N LEU A 87 -8.57 -15.84 -8.32
CA LEU A 87 -8.26 -16.00 -9.74
C LEU A 87 -8.06 -17.45 -10.19
N LEU A 88 -7.68 -18.37 -9.28
CA LEU A 88 -7.41 -19.76 -9.62
C LEU A 88 -8.69 -20.61 -9.47
N SER A 89 -9.23 -21.05 -10.60
CA SER A 89 -10.35 -22.00 -10.59
C SER A 89 -9.87 -23.43 -10.35
N LYS A 90 -10.74 -24.32 -9.87
CA LYS A 90 -10.41 -25.71 -9.52
C LYS A 90 -9.72 -26.50 -10.65
N ASP A 91 -10.08 -26.22 -11.89
CA ASP A 91 -9.57 -26.93 -13.07
C ASP A 91 -8.42 -26.18 -13.76
N GLN A 92 -7.82 -25.20 -13.10
CA GLN A 92 -6.74 -24.38 -13.62
C GLN A 92 -5.45 -24.58 -12.83
N THR A 93 -4.35 -24.18 -13.44
CA THR A 93 -3.02 -24.13 -12.83
C THR A 93 -2.53 -22.69 -12.76
N ALA A 94 -1.71 -22.38 -11.76
CA ALA A 94 -1.04 -21.09 -11.62
C ALA A 94 0.46 -21.26 -11.88
N ASP A 95 0.98 -20.54 -12.88
CA ASP A 95 2.39 -20.54 -13.21
C ASP A 95 3.15 -19.48 -12.40
N TYR A 96 4.32 -19.85 -11.87
CA TYR A 96 5.17 -18.96 -11.08
C TYR A 96 6.61 -18.97 -11.57
N LEU A 97 7.19 -17.77 -11.72
CA LEU A 97 8.62 -17.58 -11.96
C LEU A 97 9.36 -17.48 -10.62
N ILE A 98 10.26 -18.42 -10.35
CA ILE A 98 10.98 -18.49 -9.06
C ILE A 98 12.36 -17.87 -9.20
N THR A 99 12.53 -16.68 -8.63
CA THR A 99 13.77 -15.89 -8.70
C THR A 99 14.38 -15.58 -7.33
N GLY A 100 13.70 -15.96 -6.23
CA GLY A 100 14.24 -15.80 -4.89
C GLY A 100 13.26 -16.14 -3.77
N ALA A 101 13.60 -15.70 -2.55
CA ALA A 101 12.87 -16.04 -1.32
C ALA A 101 11.40 -15.59 -1.36
N TRP A 102 11.09 -14.45 -1.97
CA TRP A 102 9.71 -13.93 -2.05
C TRP A 102 8.83 -14.76 -2.99
N SER A 103 9.33 -15.11 -4.19
CA SER A 103 8.60 -15.99 -5.12
C SER A 103 8.37 -17.40 -4.53
N GLN A 104 9.32 -17.92 -3.75
CA GLN A 104 9.16 -19.21 -3.06
C GLN A 104 8.05 -19.16 -2.00
N LYS A 105 7.98 -18.07 -1.23
CA LYS A 105 6.90 -17.85 -0.26
C LYS A 105 5.54 -17.72 -0.96
N ALA A 106 5.48 -17.01 -2.08
CA ALA A 106 4.26 -16.87 -2.86
C ALA A 106 3.71 -18.22 -3.34
N VAL A 107 4.55 -19.07 -3.94
CA VAL A 107 4.15 -20.42 -4.36
C VAL A 107 3.71 -21.29 -3.19
N LYS A 108 4.40 -21.20 -2.04
CA LYS A 108 4.03 -21.96 -0.85
C LYS A 108 2.61 -21.64 -0.39
N GLU A 109 2.24 -20.36 -0.40
CA GLU A 109 0.89 -19.93 -0.06
C GLU A 109 -0.13 -20.32 -1.13
N ALA A 110 0.22 -20.20 -2.41
CA ALA A 110 -0.67 -20.54 -3.50
C ALA A 110 -1.09 -22.02 -3.52
N LYS A 111 -0.19 -22.94 -3.15
CA LYS A 111 -0.48 -24.39 -3.06
C LYS A 111 -1.53 -24.76 -2.02
N ARG A 112 -2.00 -23.82 -1.20
CA ARG A 112 -3.08 -24.04 -0.21
C ARG A 112 -4.47 -23.87 -0.81
N HIS A 113 -4.57 -23.41 -2.06
CA HIS A 113 -5.80 -23.06 -2.77
C HIS A 113 -5.86 -23.82 -4.10
#